data_AF-A0A8H3HTT5-F1
#
_entry.id   AF-A0A8H3HTT5-F1
#
_cell.length_a   1.000
_cell.length_b   1.000
_cell.length_c   1.000
_cell.angle_alpha   90.00
_cell.angle_beta   90.00
_cell.angle_gamma   90.00
#
_symmetry.space_group_name_H-M   'P 1'
#
loop_
_entity.id
_entity.type
_entity.pdbx_description
1 polymer ?
#
loop_
_entity_poly.entity_id
_entity_poly.type
_entity_poly.pdbx_seq_one_letter_code
_entity_poly.pdbx_strand_id
1 'polypeptide(L)'
;MAHTLPRSEHWRWGLPFHSYPQLYTKDAIAAHFRTSLEGNVDWRSSAISTIGDICKLVRHRQQHNSIEPIASNITLRMLKDVLELTRFSSEFEKFALPSLVAGSVILMSCLEPTPFSYEYGYLCFRILVFSLDACLIGYGSNPRFIFERMSGAPARTHFDSFWDGVADLIAYELDPNALSSQKCLTNVLDPTPERLPILEGPQLEMLLNIIHQDQKNFLIVLMTANSLQASGVLFVLYKYFESERKSK
;
A
#
# COMPACT_ATOMS: atom_id res chain seq x y z
N MET A 1 -35.17 0.88 16.67
CA MET A 1 -35.16 0.49 15.24
C MET A 1 -33.92 -0.36 15.03
N ALA A 2 -34.10 -1.63 14.70
CA ALA A 2 -33.00 -2.58 14.54
C ALA A 2 -32.25 -2.28 13.24
N HIS A 3 -30.94 -2.04 13.33
CA HIS A 3 -30.06 -1.95 12.18
C HIS A 3 -29.94 -3.35 11.56
N THR A 4 -30.64 -3.57 10.45
CA THR A 4 -30.41 -4.72 9.57
C THR A 4 -29.00 -4.64 9.01
N LEU A 5 -28.10 -5.52 9.46
CA LEU A 5 -26.80 -5.79 8.85
C LEU A 5 -26.98 -6.07 7.34
N PRO A 6 -26.12 -5.53 6.45
CA PRO A 6 -26.14 -5.91 5.05
C PRO A 6 -25.86 -7.41 4.94
N ARG A 7 -26.66 -8.11 4.15
CA ARG A 7 -26.70 -9.56 3.99
C ARG A 7 -25.45 -10.18 3.30
N SER A 8 -24.26 -9.58 3.41
CA SER A 8 -23.12 -9.90 2.53
C SER A 8 -21.71 -9.75 3.14
N GLU A 9 -21.55 -9.64 4.47
CA GLU A 9 -20.21 -9.60 5.09
C GLU A 9 -19.61 -11.01 5.19
N HIS A 10 -18.43 -11.22 4.59
CA HIS A 10 -17.72 -12.49 4.73
C HIS A 10 -16.91 -12.50 6.02
N TRP A 11 -17.15 -13.47 6.91
CA TRP A 11 -16.56 -13.52 8.25
C TRP A 11 -15.02 -13.37 8.27
N ARG A 12 -14.33 -13.89 7.24
CA ARG A 12 -12.87 -13.79 7.10
C ARG A 12 -12.41 -12.60 6.27
N TRP A 13 -13.18 -12.22 5.25
CA TRP A 13 -12.70 -11.34 4.18
C TRP A 13 -13.30 -9.94 4.24
N GLY A 14 -14.28 -9.73 5.12
CA GLY A 14 -14.97 -8.46 5.33
C GLY A 14 -15.99 -8.17 4.26
N LEU A 15 -16.14 -6.88 3.97
CA LEU A 15 -17.19 -6.39 3.09
C LEU A 15 -16.80 -6.48 1.61
N PRO A 16 -17.76 -6.73 0.71
CA PRO A 16 -17.55 -6.60 -0.74
C PRO A 16 -17.45 -5.12 -1.18
N PHE A 17 -16.94 -4.91 -2.39
CA PHE A 17 -16.63 -3.57 -2.92
C PHE A 17 -17.82 -2.59 -2.96
N HIS A 18 -19.07 -3.07 -3.05
CA HIS A 18 -20.25 -2.19 -3.04
C HIS A 18 -20.43 -1.38 -1.76
N SER A 19 -19.82 -1.82 -0.65
CA SER A 19 -19.81 -1.09 0.61
C SER A 19 -18.73 -0.01 0.68
N TYR A 20 -17.78 0.03 -0.26
CA TYR A 20 -16.60 0.91 -0.17
C TYR A 20 -16.90 2.40 -0.25
N PRO A 21 -17.89 2.89 -1.03
CA PRO A 21 -18.19 4.33 -1.06
C PRO A 21 -18.51 4.94 0.32
N GLN A 22 -18.99 4.12 1.27
CA GLN A 22 -19.32 4.57 2.62
C GLN A 22 -18.13 4.52 3.59
N LEU A 23 -17.09 3.74 3.27
CA LEU A 23 -16.01 3.41 4.21
C LEU A 23 -14.66 3.97 3.77
N TYR A 24 -14.43 4.02 2.47
CA TYR A 24 -13.11 4.25 1.89
C TYR A 24 -13.06 5.46 0.97
N THR A 25 -14.07 6.32 0.94
CA THR A 25 -13.97 7.63 0.29
C THR A 25 -13.07 8.58 1.08
N LYS A 26 -12.52 9.59 0.41
CA LYS A 26 -11.74 10.64 1.09
C LYS A 26 -12.52 11.24 2.26
N ASP A 27 -13.81 11.49 2.07
CA ASP A 27 -14.68 12.06 3.11
C ASP A 27 -14.96 11.06 4.24
N ALA A 28 -15.19 9.77 3.94
CA ALA A 28 -15.38 8.73 4.96
C ALA A 28 -14.14 8.56 5.85
N ILE A 29 -12.96 8.50 5.23
CA ILE A 29 -11.67 8.41 5.93
C ILE A 29 -11.43 9.67 6.78
N ALA A 30 -11.66 10.85 6.21
CA ALA A 30 -11.48 12.11 6.93
C ALA A 30 -12.45 12.24 8.12
N ALA A 31 -13.67 11.71 8.00
CA ALA A 31 -14.61 11.63 9.11
C ALA A 31 -14.11 10.66 10.19
N HIS A 32 -13.58 9.51 9.78
CA HIS A 32 -12.98 8.53 10.70
C HIS A 32 -11.80 9.12 11.49
N PHE A 33 -10.98 9.95 10.86
CA PHE A 33 -9.84 10.61 11.53
C PHE A 33 -10.25 11.52 12.70
N ARG A 34 -11.50 12.02 12.71
CA ARG A 34 -12.05 12.86 13.76
C ARG A 34 -12.57 12.06 14.96
N THR A 35 -12.71 10.75 14.82
CA THR A 35 -13.13 9.88 15.92
C THR A 35 -11.94 9.58 16.83
N SER A 36 -12.15 9.65 18.15
CA SER A 36 -11.09 9.29 19.11
C SER A 36 -10.82 7.78 19.04
N LEU A 37 -9.55 7.41 19.15
CA LEU A 37 -9.11 6.02 19.30
C LEU A 37 -9.31 5.49 20.74
N GLU A 38 -9.90 6.31 21.61
CA GLU A 38 -10.23 6.00 23.01
C GLU A 38 -11.07 4.72 23.12
N GLY A 39 -10.40 3.63 23.47
CA GLY A 39 -11.03 2.33 23.72
C GLY A 39 -10.16 1.12 23.40
N ASN A 40 -9.13 1.25 22.57
CA ASN A 40 -8.28 0.12 22.17
C ASN A 40 -6.82 0.38 22.53
N VAL A 41 -6.41 0.00 23.74
CA VAL A 41 -5.07 0.32 24.30
C VAL A 41 -3.91 -0.35 23.51
N ASP A 42 -4.21 -1.28 22.59
CA ASP A 42 -3.18 -2.11 21.94
C ASP A 42 -3.18 -2.07 20.39
N TRP A 43 -3.98 -1.22 19.75
CA TRP A 43 -4.05 -1.20 18.26
C TRP A 43 -2.70 -0.88 17.61
N ARG A 44 -1.90 0.01 18.21
CA ARG A 44 -0.60 0.42 17.65
C ARG A 44 0.43 -0.72 17.72
N SER A 45 0.48 -1.46 18.82
CA SER A 45 1.38 -2.62 18.93
C SER A 45 0.93 -3.74 17.98
N SER A 46 -0.39 -3.98 17.90
CA SER A 46 -1.00 -4.88 16.91
C SER A 46 -0.59 -4.51 15.49
N ALA A 47 -0.70 -3.23 15.11
CA ALA A 47 -0.28 -2.72 13.81
C ALA A 47 1.20 -2.96 13.51
N ILE A 48 2.09 -2.63 14.46
CA ILE A 48 3.54 -2.81 14.30
C ILE A 48 3.90 -4.29 14.18
N SER A 49 3.31 -5.15 15.02
CA SER A 49 3.50 -6.60 14.94
C SER A 49 3.03 -7.15 13.59
N THR A 50 1.88 -6.68 13.12
CA THR A 50 1.31 -7.07 11.82
C THR A 50 2.21 -6.68 10.66
N ILE A 51 2.78 -5.47 10.65
CA ILE A 51 3.81 -5.08 9.68
C ILE A 51 4.97 -6.09 9.71
N GLY A 52 5.45 -6.42 10.92
CA GLY A 52 6.49 -7.43 11.11
C GLY A 52 6.13 -8.79 10.51
N ASP A 53 4.91 -9.26 10.70
CA ASP A 53 4.44 -10.54 10.17
C ASP A 53 4.30 -10.53 8.64
N ILE A 54 3.80 -9.44 8.06
CA ILE A 54 3.75 -9.27 6.59
C ILE A 54 5.18 -9.30 6.02
N CYS A 55 6.14 -8.60 6.64
CA CYS A 55 7.54 -8.60 6.20
C CYS A 55 8.19 -10.01 6.30
N LYS A 56 7.80 -10.85 7.27
CA LYS A 56 8.32 -12.22 7.40
C LYS A 56 7.90 -13.13 6.24
N LEU A 57 6.78 -12.85 5.56
CA LEU A 57 6.33 -13.64 4.40
C LEU A 57 7.40 -13.73 3.31
N VAL A 58 8.15 -12.64 3.09
CA VAL A 58 9.25 -12.58 2.12
C VAL A 58 10.35 -13.57 2.48
N ARG A 59 10.79 -13.56 3.75
CA ARG A 59 11.86 -14.45 4.24
C ARG A 59 11.46 -15.91 4.17
N HIS A 60 10.23 -16.24 4.57
CA HIS A 60 9.72 -17.61 4.51
C HIS A 60 9.69 -18.12 3.07
N ARG A 61 9.25 -17.29 2.11
CA ARG A 61 9.23 -17.65 0.71
C ARG A 61 10.63 -17.87 0.14
N GLN A 62 11.59 -17.00 0.47
CA GLN A 62 12.99 -17.16 0.06
C GLN A 62 13.63 -18.44 0.63
N GLN A 63 13.20 -18.86 1.82
CA GLN A 63 13.63 -20.10 2.46
C GLN A 63 12.84 -21.34 2.00
N HIS A 64 11.97 -21.21 1.00
CA HIS A 64 11.07 -22.28 0.54
C HIS A 64 10.18 -22.87 1.65
N ASN A 65 9.92 -22.11 2.71
CA ASN A 65 9.02 -22.49 3.78
C ASN A 65 7.57 -22.18 3.39
N SER A 66 6.61 -22.94 3.94
CA SER A 66 5.19 -22.60 3.77
C SER A 66 4.89 -21.22 4.38
N ILE A 67 4.23 -20.37 3.60
CA ILE A 67 3.77 -19.04 4.01
C ILE A 67 2.37 -19.07 4.62
N GLU A 68 1.62 -20.17 4.42
CA GLU A 68 0.23 -20.32 4.85
C GLU A 68 0.03 -20.06 6.35
N PRO A 69 0.88 -20.57 7.28
CA PRO A 69 0.66 -20.36 8.70
C PRO A 69 0.72 -18.89 9.12
N ILE A 70 1.57 -18.09 8.46
CA ILE A 70 1.69 -16.66 8.75
C ILE A 70 0.52 -15.93 8.09
N ALA A 71 0.27 -16.20 6.81
CA ALA A 71 -0.80 -15.56 6.05
C ALA A 71 -2.18 -15.83 6.65
N SER A 72 -2.43 -17.02 7.23
CA SER A 72 -3.69 -17.35 7.89
C SER A 72 -3.90 -16.62 9.21
N ASN A 73 -2.82 -16.21 9.88
CA ASN A 73 -2.89 -15.51 11.16
C ASN A 73 -3.08 -14.01 11.02
N ILE A 74 -2.80 -13.44 9.84
CA ILE A 74 -3.07 -12.03 9.56
C ILE A 74 -4.57 -11.87 9.33
N THR A 75 -5.23 -11.13 10.22
CA THR A 75 -6.69 -10.94 10.18
C THR A 75 -7.07 -9.60 9.55
N LEU A 76 -8.33 -9.47 9.13
CA LEU A 76 -8.86 -8.19 8.64
C LEU A 76 -8.71 -7.06 9.66
N ARG A 77 -8.89 -7.35 10.95
CA ARG A 77 -8.72 -6.37 12.04
C ARG A 77 -7.29 -5.86 12.11
N MET A 78 -6.31 -6.76 12.00
CA MET A 78 -4.89 -6.43 12.00
C MET A 78 -4.52 -5.51 10.83
N LEU A 79 -5.05 -5.76 9.63
CA LEU A 79 -4.85 -4.86 8.48
C LEU A 79 -5.47 -3.48 8.69
N LYS A 80 -6.65 -3.42 9.34
CA LYS A 80 -7.27 -2.14 9.74
C LYS A 80 -6.40 -1.40 10.75
N ASP A 81 -5.88 -2.09 11.77
CA ASP A 81 -4.95 -1.52 12.75
C ASP A 81 -3.68 -0.96 12.08
N VAL A 82 -3.11 -1.66 11.08
CA VAL A 82 -2.00 -1.14 10.26
C VAL A 82 -2.38 0.18 9.60
N LEU A 83 -3.55 0.25 8.96
CA LEU A 83 -4.00 1.46 8.27
C LEU A 83 -4.34 2.60 9.23
N GLU A 84 -4.65 2.36 10.50
CA GLU A 84 -4.78 3.43 11.51
C GLU A 84 -3.49 4.22 11.70
N LEU A 85 -2.31 3.61 11.47
CA LEU A 85 -1.03 4.33 11.54
C LEU A 85 -0.96 5.48 10.52
N THR A 86 -1.63 5.35 9.37
CA THR A 86 -1.63 6.36 8.30
C THR A 86 -2.32 7.68 8.70
N ARG A 87 -3.02 7.70 9.85
CA ARG A 87 -3.57 8.92 10.46
C ARG A 87 -2.48 9.88 10.93
N PHE A 88 -1.31 9.36 11.25
CA PHE A 88 -0.25 10.10 11.91
C PHE A 88 0.95 10.19 10.98
N SER A 89 1.32 11.39 10.55
CA SER A 89 2.48 11.63 9.68
C SER A 89 3.78 11.04 10.27
N SER A 90 3.93 11.08 11.59
CA SER A 90 5.08 10.49 12.31
C SER A 90 5.20 8.97 12.21
N GLU A 91 4.16 8.27 11.77
CA GLU A 91 4.18 6.82 11.63
C GLU A 91 4.53 6.37 10.20
N PHE A 92 4.58 7.27 9.21
CA PHE A 92 4.82 6.91 7.80
C PHE A 92 6.19 6.27 7.54
N GLU A 93 7.19 6.56 8.36
CA GLU A 93 8.49 5.88 8.28
C GLU A 93 8.36 4.35 8.47
N LYS A 94 7.33 3.88 9.19
CA LYS A 94 7.07 2.45 9.39
C LYS A 94 6.56 1.75 8.13
N PHE A 95 6.08 2.52 7.16
CA PHE A 95 5.65 2.00 5.86
C PHE A 95 6.79 1.95 4.83
N ALA A 96 7.88 2.71 5.03
CA ALA A 96 9.02 2.79 4.11
C ALA A 96 9.93 1.54 4.17
N LEU A 97 9.34 0.34 4.07
CA LEU A 97 10.00 -0.95 4.14
C LEU A 97 9.78 -1.73 2.84
N PRO A 98 10.81 -1.98 2.01
CA PRO A 98 10.67 -2.82 0.81
C PRO A 98 10.08 -4.21 1.08
N SER A 99 10.40 -4.79 2.24
CA SER A 99 9.83 -6.07 2.68
C SER A 99 8.33 -6.02 2.97
N LEU A 100 7.78 -4.86 3.35
CA LEU A 100 6.34 -4.67 3.53
C LEU A 100 5.64 -4.57 2.17
N VAL A 101 6.27 -3.91 1.19
CA VAL A 101 5.81 -3.88 -0.21
C VAL A 101 5.72 -5.31 -0.75
N ALA A 102 6.83 -6.04 -0.74
CA ALA A 102 6.90 -7.42 -1.21
C ALA A 102 5.96 -8.37 -0.43
N GLY A 103 5.92 -8.25 0.90
CA GLY A 103 5.05 -9.05 1.77
C GLY A 103 3.57 -8.82 1.49
N SER A 104 3.17 -7.59 1.17
CA SER A 104 1.77 -7.27 0.81
C SER A 104 1.37 -7.90 -0.53
N VAL A 105 2.28 -7.94 -1.52
CA VAL A 105 2.07 -8.67 -2.78
C VAL A 105 1.89 -10.17 -2.51
N ILE A 106 2.76 -10.77 -1.69
CA ILE A 106 2.69 -12.18 -1.31
C ILE A 106 1.36 -12.48 -0.60
N LEU A 107 0.97 -11.63 0.36
CA LEU A 107 -0.28 -11.81 1.11
C LEU A 107 -1.50 -11.78 0.19
N MET A 108 -1.56 -10.85 -0.77
CA MET A 108 -2.63 -10.80 -1.76
C MET A 108 -2.66 -12.03 -2.66
N SER A 109 -1.50 -12.57 -3.04
CA SER A 109 -1.43 -13.77 -3.90
C SER A 109 -2.00 -15.04 -3.24
N CYS A 110 -2.24 -15.01 -1.92
CA CYS A 110 -2.83 -16.12 -1.18
C CYS A 110 -4.37 -16.07 -1.12
N LEU A 111 -5.01 -15.09 -1.77
CA LEU A 111 -6.45 -14.84 -1.63
C LEU A 111 -7.26 -15.46 -2.76
N GLU A 112 -8.30 -16.19 -2.37
CA GLU A 112 -9.23 -16.90 -3.25
C GLU A 112 -10.68 -16.41 -3.03
N PRO A 113 -11.53 -16.27 -4.06
CA PRO A 113 -11.25 -16.56 -5.47
C PRO A 113 -10.45 -15.46 -6.17
N THR A 114 -10.56 -14.18 -5.74
CA THR A 114 -9.71 -13.10 -6.23
C THR A 114 -9.43 -12.05 -5.14
N PRO A 115 -8.27 -11.36 -5.14
CA PRO A 115 -7.91 -10.42 -4.08
C PRO A 115 -8.84 -9.21 -3.93
N PHE A 116 -9.38 -8.66 -5.02
CA PHE A 116 -10.20 -7.44 -4.99
C PHE A 116 -11.70 -7.70 -4.85
N SER A 117 -12.12 -8.96 -4.68
CA SER A 117 -13.52 -9.30 -4.42
C SER A 117 -14.01 -8.80 -3.04
N TYR A 118 -13.10 -8.68 -2.07
CA TYR A 118 -13.44 -8.36 -0.67
C TYR A 118 -12.45 -7.39 -0.02
N GLU A 119 -12.89 -6.82 1.09
CA GLU A 119 -12.18 -5.81 1.89
C GLU A 119 -10.76 -6.22 2.23
N TYR A 120 -10.55 -7.47 2.63
CA TYR A 120 -9.24 -7.96 3.05
C TYR A 120 -8.15 -7.72 1.98
N GLY A 121 -8.37 -8.13 0.74
CA GLY A 121 -7.36 -7.95 -0.31
C GLY A 121 -7.25 -6.50 -0.76
N TYR A 122 -8.34 -5.73 -0.70
CA TYR A 122 -8.26 -4.28 -0.88
C TYR A 122 -7.38 -3.61 0.20
N LEU A 123 -7.49 -4.00 1.47
CA LEU A 123 -6.65 -3.45 2.53
C LEU A 123 -5.19 -3.85 2.35
N CYS A 124 -4.91 -5.09 1.92
CA CYS A 124 -3.56 -5.51 1.55
C CYS A 124 -2.99 -4.63 0.42
N PHE A 125 -3.79 -4.35 -0.62
CA PHE A 125 -3.39 -3.45 -1.70
C PHE A 125 -3.19 -2.01 -1.22
N ARG A 126 -4.03 -1.54 -0.29
CA ARG A 126 -3.90 -0.21 0.29
C ARG A 126 -2.60 -0.08 1.10
N ILE A 127 -2.25 -1.08 1.89
CA ILE A 127 -0.98 -1.16 2.62
C ILE A 127 0.20 -1.22 1.64
N LEU A 128 0.10 -2.03 0.57
CA LEU A 128 1.08 -2.06 -0.51
C LEU A 128 1.34 -0.66 -1.07
N VAL A 129 0.29 0.08 -1.43
CA VAL A 129 0.41 1.43 -2.00
C VAL A 129 1.07 2.39 -1.02
N PHE A 130 0.60 2.46 0.23
CA PHE A 130 1.24 3.31 1.24
C PHE A 130 2.72 2.96 1.47
N SER A 131 3.03 1.67 1.50
CA SER A 131 4.39 1.19 1.69
C SER A 131 5.30 1.51 0.51
N LEU A 132 4.81 1.29 -0.71
CA LEU A 132 5.52 1.59 -1.94
C LEU A 132 5.82 3.08 -2.05
N ASP A 133 4.81 3.91 -1.84
CA ASP A 133 4.93 5.36 -1.97
C ASP A 133 5.80 5.95 -0.86
N ALA A 134 5.74 5.40 0.36
CA ALA A 134 6.67 5.75 1.44
C ALA A 134 8.12 5.37 1.09
N CYS A 135 8.34 4.21 0.45
CA CYS A 135 9.66 3.85 -0.07
C CYS A 135 10.12 4.81 -1.16
N LEU A 136 9.28 5.17 -2.13
CA LEU A 136 9.61 6.15 -3.18
C LEU A 136 10.01 7.51 -2.57
N ILE A 137 9.25 7.97 -1.58
CA ILE A 137 9.57 9.19 -0.82
C ILE A 137 10.91 9.06 -0.10
N GLY A 138 11.18 7.91 0.53
CA GLY A 138 12.46 7.63 1.20
C GLY A 138 13.66 7.54 0.24
N TYR A 139 13.42 7.19 -1.03
CA TYR A 139 14.43 7.28 -2.09
C TYR A 139 14.71 8.72 -2.51
N GLY A 140 13.70 9.58 -2.42
CA GLY A 140 13.78 11.00 -2.69
C GLY A 140 14.65 11.79 -1.71
N SER A 141 15.00 13.01 -2.09
CA SER A 141 15.99 13.81 -1.37
C SER A 141 15.47 14.50 -0.10
N ASN A 142 14.16 14.56 0.13
CA ASN A 142 13.60 15.25 1.30
C ASN A 142 12.25 14.66 1.80
N PRO A 143 12.26 13.45 2.39
CA PRO A 143 11.05 12.84 2.96
C PRO A 143 10.44 13.66 4.11
N ARG A 144 11.28 14.36 4.89
CA ARG A 144 10.84 15.19 6.03
C ARG A 144 9.88 16.29 5.60
N PHE A 145 10.17 16.97 4.50
CA PHE A 145 9.31 18.04 3.98
C PHE A 145 7.89 17.54 3.67
N ILE A 146 7.76 16.34 3.11
CA ILE A 146 6.46 15.74 2.79
C ILE A 146 5.69 15.42 4.08
N PHE A 147 6.36 14.80 5.07
CA PHE A 147 5.71 14.45 6.34
C PHE A 147 5.34 15.68 7.20
N GLU A 148 6.14 16.75 7.15
CA GLU A 148 5.82 18.04 7.77
C GLU A 148 4.59 18.68 7.12
N ARG A 149 4.53 18.69 5.78
CA ARG A 149 3.36 19.18 5.03
C ARG A 149 2.09 18.37 5.36
N MET A 150 2.21 17.06 5.56
CA MET A 150 1.09 16.23 6.02
C MET A 150 0.65 16.59 7.43
N SER A 151 1.60 16.80 8.36
CA SER A 151 1.32 17.16 9.75
C SER A 151 0.49 18.45 9.88
N GLY A 152 0.74 19.42 9.00
CA GLY A 152 -0.03 20.67 8.95
C GLY A 152 -1.33 20.61 8.15
N ALA A 153 -1.62 19.50 7.46
CA ALA A 153 -2.77 19.40 6.57
C ALA A 153 -4.07 19.05 7.34
N PRO A 154 -5.22 19.63 6.95
CA PRO A 154 -6.52 19.16 7.43
C PRO A 154 -6.75 17.68 7.11
N ALA A 155 -7.50 16.96 7.96
CA ALA A 155 -7.79 15.53 7.78
C ALA A 155 -8.29 15.14 6.37
N ARG A 156 -9.05 16.04 5.72
CA ARG A 156 -9.60 15.81 4.36
C ARG A 156 -8.54 15.80 3.26
N THR A 157 -7.47 16.54 3.45
CA THR A 157 -6.36 16.71 2.50
C THR A 157 -5.06 16.09 3.02
N HIS A 158 -5.12 15.38 4.15
CA HIS A 158 -3.96 14.74 4.80
C HIS A 158 -3.21 13.83 3.83
N PHE A 159 -3.95 12.98 3.11
CA PHE A 159 -3.35 12.13 2.08
C PHE A 159 -3.05 12.85 0.78
N ASP A 160 -3.72 13.96 0.45
CA ASP A 160 -3.40 14.72 -0.75
C ASP A 160 -1.95 15.24 -0.68
N SER A 161 -1.51 15.75 0.48
CA SER A 161 -0.10 16.14 0.68
C SER A 161 0.89 14.97 0.51
N PHE A 162 0.51 13.76 0.92
CA PHE A 162 1.34 12.57 0.72
C PHE A 162 1.45 12.21 -0.75
N TRP A 163 0.30 12.10 -1.43
CA TRP A 163 0.23 11.70 -2.82
C TRP A 163 0.82 12.74 -3.77
N ASP A 164 0.62 14.03 -3.51
CA ASP A 164 1.23 15.12 -4.27
C ASP A 164 2.76 15.00 -4.22
N GLY A 165 3.33 14.73 -3.04
CA GLY A 165 4.77 14.55 -2.90
C GLY A 165 5.32 13.38 -3.73
N VAL A 166 4.59 12.25 -3.78
CA VAL A 166 4.95 11.11 -4.63
C VAL A 166 4.80 11.46 -6.11
N ALA A 167 3.71 12.12 -6.49
CA ALA A 167 3.43 12.51 -7.86
C ALA A 167 4.48 13.50 -8.39
N ASP A 168 4.89 14.47 -7.58
CA ASP A 168 5.95 15.43 -7.92
C ASP A 168 7.29 14.72 -8.14
N LEU A 169 7.64 13.75 -7.28
CA LEU A 169 8.86 12.93 -7.45
C LEU A 169 8.82 12.13 -8.76
N ILE A 170 7.70 11.48 -9.06
CA ILE A 170 7.51 10.71 -10.29
C ILE A 170 7.54 11.62 -11.52
N ALA A 171 6.86 12.77 -11.47
CA ALA A 171 6.82 13.73 -12.57
C ALA A 171 8.23 14.26 -12.89
N TYR A 172 9.00 14.60 -11.86
CA TYR A 172 10.39 15.03 -12.03
C TYR A 172 11.28 13.94 -12.62
N GLU A 173 11.10 12.68 -12.18
CA GLU A 173 11.84 11.54 -12.72
C GLU A 173 11.56 11.33 -14.22
N LEU A 174 10.30 11.52 -14.63
CA LEU A 174 9.84 11.32 -16.01
C LEU A 174 10.09 12.52 -16.93
N ASP A 175 10.38 13.71 -16.38
CA ASP A 175 10.66 14.91 -17.19
C ASP A 175 11.97 14.74 -17.98
N PRO A 176 11.93 14.81 -19.33
CA PRO A 176 13.14 14.73 -20.15
C PRO A 176 14.09 15.93 -19.95
N ASN A 177 13.60 17.06 -19.43
CA ASN A 177 14.39 18.28 -19.20
C ASN A 177 14.97 18.34 -17.78
N ALA A 178 14.55 17.46 -16.88
CA ALA A 178 15.07 17.41 -15.53
C ALA A 178 16.55 17.01 -15.50
N LEU A 179 17.32 17.62 -14.60
CA LEU A 179 18.74 17.32 -14.43
C LEU A 179 18.91 15.88 -13.94
N SER A 180 19.66 15.08 -14.71
CA SER A 180 19.89 13.66 -14.39
C SER A 180 20.49 13.45 -12.99
N SER A 181 21.30 14.38 -12.49
CA SER A 181 21.89 14.34 -11.15
C SER A 181 20.88 14.52 -10.01
N GLN A 182 19.67 14.99 -10.30
CA GLN A 182 18.59 15.18 -9.33
C GLN A 182 17.51 14.09 -9.42
N LYS A 183 17.59 13.22 -10.44
CA LYS A 183 16.71 12.06 -10.59
C LYS A 183 17.09 11.00 -9.57
N CYS A 184 16.19 10.75 -8.62
CA CYS A 184 16.43 9.90 -7.46
C CYS A 184 15.78 8.51 -7.59
N LEU A 185 14.90 8.32 -8.57
CA LEU A 185 14.14 7.09 -8.78
C LEU A 185 14.64 6.28 -9.98
N THR A 186 15.68 6.74 -10.67
CA THR A 186 16.21 6.09 -11.90
C THR A 186 16.54 4.62 -11.68
N ASN A 187 17.12 4.31 -10.52
CA ASN A 187 17.59 2.98 -10.14
C ASN A 187 16.73 2.35 -9.04
N VAL A 188 15.43 2.65 -9.01
CA VAL A 188 14.54 2.19 -7.94
C VAL A 188 14.36 0.65 -7.89
N LEU A 189 14.51 -0.02 -9.04
CA LEU A 189 14.43 -1.48 -9.17
C LEU A 189 15.78 -2.18 -9.12
N ASP A 190 16.87 -1.46 -9.38
CA ASP A 190 18.25 -1.96 -9.34
C ASP A 190 19.15 -0.91 -8.68
N PRO A 191 18.97 -0.66 -7.38
CA PRO A 191 19.68 0.40 -6.68
C PRO A 191 21.14 0.05 -6.42
N THR A 192 21.93 1.03 -5.97
CA THR A 192 23.31 0.80 -5.52
C THR A 192 23.34 -0.21 -4.36
N PRO A 193 24.47 -0.90 -4.12
CA PRO A 193 24.58 -1.92 -3.06
C PRO A 193 24.20 -1.48 -1.64
N GLU A 194 24.19 -0.17 -1.39
CA GLU A 194 23.81 0.44 -0.12
C GLU A 194 22.30 0.53 0.10
N ARG A 195 21.49 0.26 -0.93
CA ARG A 195 20.02 0.35 -0.91
C ARG A 195 19.42 -0.97 -1.41
N LEU A 196 18.28 -1.34 -0.86
CA LEU A 196 17.54 -2.54 -1.27
C LEU A 196 16.48 -2.17 -2.31
N PRO A 197 16.31 -2.95 -3.39
CA PRO A 197 15.26 -2.69 -4.38
C PRO A 197 13.89 -2.68 -3.70
N ILE A 198 13.00 -1.77 -4.12
CA ILE A 198 11.67 -1.68 -3.52
C ILE A 198 10.85 -2.96 -3.77
N LEU A 199 10.99 -3.51 -4.97
CA LEU A 199 10.46 -4.81 -5.39
C LEU A 199 11.44 -5.48 -6.35
N GLU A 200 11.58 -6.80 -6.22
CA GLU A 200 12.34 -7.63 -7.16
C GLU A 200 11.42 -8.17 -8.27
N GLY A 201 12.03 -8.66 -9.36
CA GLY A 201 11.33 -9.17 -10.55
C GLY A 201 10.17 -10.16 -10.25
N PRO A 202 10.36 -11.22 -9.45
CA PRO A 202 9.31 -12.19 -9.16
C PRO A 202 8.07 -11.58 -8.49
N GLN A 203 8.25 -10.57 -7.62
CA GLN A 203 7.15 -9.89 -6.94
C GLN A 203 6.47 -8.87 -7.88
N LEU A 204 7.21 -8.26 -8.80
CA LEU A 204 6.64 -7.41 -9.85
C LEU A 204 5.76 -8.22 -10.80
N GLU A 205 6.23 -9.39 -11.24
CA GLU A 205 5.44 -10.31 -12.06
C GLU A 205 4.19 -10.80 -11.32
N MET A 206 4.33 -11.12 -10.03
CA MET A 206 3.20 -11.49 -9.19
C MET A 206 2.17 -10.37 -9.07
N LEU A 207 2.61 -9.14 -8.83
CA LEU A 207 1.72 -7.97 -8.74
C LEU A 207 1.00 -7.73 -10.08
N LEU A 208 1.71 -7.83 -11.20
CA LEU A 208 1.12 -7.74 -12.53
C LEU A 208 0.05 -8.81 -12.76
N ASN A 209 0.34 -10.06 -12.40
CA ASN A 209 -0.61 -11.16 -12.54
C ASN A 209 -1.86 -10.95 -11.69
N ILE A 210 -1.72 -10.51 -10.43
CA ILE A 210 -2.86 -10.17 -9.56
C ILE A 210 -3.73 -9.08 -10.20
N ILE A 211 -3.12 -7.98 -10.64
CA ILE A 211 -3.85 -6.86 -11.24
C ILE A 211 -4.51 -7.30 -12.55
N HIS A 212 -3.83 -8.09 -13.37
CA HIS A 212 -4.36 -8.53 -14.67
C HIS A 212 -5.53 -9.52 -14.52
N GLN A 213 -5.37 -10.54 -13.68
CA GLN A 213 -6.39 -11.56 -13.45
C GLN A 213 -7.66 -10.97 -12.82
N ASP A 214 -7.51 -9.97 -11.97
CA ASP A 214 -8.62 -9.33 -11.25
C ASP A 214 -8.88 -7.88 -11.68
N GLN A 215 -8.52 -7.54 -12.92
CA GLN A 215 -8.53 -6.17 -13.47
C GLN A 215 -9.88 -5.48 -13.34
N LYS A 216 -10.98 -6.23 -13.47
CA LYS A 216 -12.33 -5.67 -13.37
C LYS A 216 -12.62 -5.18 -11.94
N ASN A 217 -12.38 -6.03 -10.95
CA ASN A 217 -12.62 -5.64 -9.56
C ASN A 217 -11.60 -4.62 -9.09
N PHE A 218 -10.35 -4.70 -9.54
CA PHE A 218 -9.33 -3.68 -9.31
C PHE A 218 -9.80 -2.29 -9.75
N LEU A 219 -10.27 -2.16 -11.00
CA LEU A 219 -10.79 -0.89 -11.51
C LEU A 219 -12.03 -0.40 -10.75
N ILE A 220 -12.97 -1.31 -10.45
CA ILE A 220 -14.16 -0.97 -9.64
C ILE A 220 -13.72 -0.40 -8.30
N VAL A 221 -12.82 -1.10 -7.60
CA VAL A 221 -12.35 -0.72 -6.26
C VAL A 221 -11.65 0.65 -6.28
N LEU A 222 -10.78 0.91 -7.26
CA LEU A 222 -10.14 2.22 -7.42
C LEU A 222 -11.16 3.34 -7.62
N MET A 223 -12.17 3.10 -8.47
CA MET A 223 -13.21 4.09 -8.76
C MET A 223 -14.17 4.31 -7.58
N THR A 224 -14.57 3.24 -6.87
CA THR A 224 -15.57 3.32 -5.80
C THR A 224 -14.99 3.83 -4.49
N ALA A 225 -13.76 3.45 -4.17
CA ALA A 225 -13.10 3.97 -2.97
C ALA A 225 -12.60 5.40 -3.21
N ASN A 226 -12.04 5.72 -4.39
CA ASN A 226 -11.63 7.07 -4.77
C ASN A 226 -10.78 7.83 -3.70
N SER A 227 -9.97 7.11 -2.94
CA SER A 227 -9.12 7.70 -1.88
C SER A 227 -7.68 7.20 -1.91
N LEU A 228 -7.36 6.35 -2.89
CA LEU A 228 -6.06 5.75 -3.07
C LEU A 228 -5.52 6.20 -4.42
N GLN A 229 -4.31 6.76 -4.45
CA GLN A 229 -3.60 7.05 -5.69
C GLN A 229 -2.67 5.89 -6.01
N ALA A 230 -2.70 5.41 -7.25
CA ALA A 230 -1.89 4.25 -7.68
C ALA A 230 -0.68 4.66 -8.52
N SER A 231 -0.31 5.94 -8.53
CA SER A 231 0.76 6.48 -9.38
C SER A 231 2.10 5.80 -9.12
N GLY A 232 2.49 5.58 -7.86
CA GLY A 232 3.72 4.85 -7.52
C GLY A 232 3.72 3.40 -7.99
N VAL A 233 2.59 2.69 -7.86
CA VAL A 233 2.43 1.32 -8.40
C VAL A 233 2.62 1.33 -9.91
N LEU A 234 1.92 2.21 -10.62
CA LEU A 234 2.01 2.29 -12.08
C LEU A 234 3.42 2.70 -12.54
N PHE A 235 4.08 3.60 -11.82
CA PHE A 235 5.45 4.01 -12.11
C PHE A 235 6.44 2.85 -11.96
N VAL A 236 6.36 2.08 -10.87
CA VAL A 236 7.25 0.94 -10.64
C VAL A 236 7.02 -0.17 -11.68
N LEU A 237 5.77 -0.44 -12.04
CA LEU A 237 5.44 -1.37 -13.12
C LEU A 237 5.95 -0.87 -14.47
N TYR A 238 5.82 0.43 -14.76
CA TYR A 238 6.39 1.05 -15.95
C TYR A 238 7.91 0.87 -16.02
N LYS A 239 8.62 1.13 -14.92
CA LYS A 239 10.08 0.92 -14.84
C LYS A 239 10.48 -0.55 -15.05
N TYR A 240 9.69 -1.48 -14.55
CA TYR A 240 9.89 -2.91 -14.79
C TYR A 240 9.74 -3.27 -16.27
N PHE A 241 8.72 -2.75 -16.95
CA PHE A 241 8.58 -2.94 -18.40
C PHE A 241 9.73 -2.30 -19.19
N GLU A 242 10.23 -1.13 -18.76
CA GLU A 242 11.40 -0.51 -19.38
C GLU A 242 12.66 -1.38 -19.23
N SER A 243 12.90 -1.99 -18.07
CA SER A 243 14.06 -2.86 -17.86
C SER A 243 13.98 -4.15 -18.68
N GLU A 244 12.82 -4.80 -18.72
CA GLU A 244 12.60 -6.02 -19.50
C GLU A 244 12.77 -5.80 -21.02
N ARG A 245 12.46 -4.60 -21.51
CA ARG A 245 12.67 -4.23 -22.92
C ARG A 245 14.14 -4.00 -23.28
N LYS A 246 14.97 -3.58 -22.32
CA LYS A 246 16.42 -3.34 -22.53
C LYS A 246 17.23 -4.63 -22.46
N SER A 247 16.71 -5.67 -21.82
CA SER A 247 17.36 -6.99 -21.71
C SER A 247 17.08 -7.92 -22.90
N LYS A 248 16.27 -7.50 -23.87
CA LYS A 248 15.99 -8.21 -25.14
C LYS A 248 16.72 -7.55 -26.30
#